data_AF-A0A3C1KLC5-F1
#
_entry.id   AF-A0A3C1KLC5-F1
#
_cell.length_a   1.000
_cell.length_b   1.000
_cell.length_c   1.000
_cell.angle_alpha   90.00
_cell.angle_beta   90.00
_cell.angle_gamma   90.00
#
_symmetry.space_group_name_H-M   'P 1'
#
loop_
_entity.id
_entity.type
_entity.pdbx_description
1 polymer ?
#
loop_
_entity_poly.entity_id
_entity_poly.type
_entity_poly.pdbx_seq_one_letter_code
_entity_poly.pdbx_strand_id
1 'polypeptide(L)'
;AFQQAYDAAITRLVGEQPLIDRTRLPTTTPRQSPLASTDRVLLFVRPQCGACEAVLERLLARLDTIAGLDIYLSGLNEGDEAAIRDWAMTQGVQPDWVRQRKVTLNFESGALARLAPGEVNLPYL
;
A
#
# COMPACT_ATOMS: atom_id res chain seq x y z
N ALA A 1 37.28 16.12 -24.93
CA ALA A 1 38.42 15.24 -25.25
C ALA A 1 38.27 13.86 -24.59
N PHE A 2 38.12 13.75 -23.26
CA PHE A 2 38.01 12.45 -22.57
C PHE A 2 36.84 11.58 -23.07
N GLN A 3 35.63 12.15 -23.17
CA GLN A 3 34.45 11.41 -23.63
C GLN A 3 34.64 10.81 -25.02
N GLN A 4 35.23 11.57 -25.95
CA GLN A 4 35.50 11.11 -27.31
C GLN A 4 36.51 9.95 -27.36
N ALA A 5 37.55 9.99 -26.51
CA ALA A 5 38.52 8.91 -26.41
C ALA A 5 37.90 7.64 -25.79
N TYR A 6 37.03 7.83 -24.80
CA TYR A 6 36.27 6.75 -24.17
C TYR A 6 35.31 6.08 -25.17
N ASP A 7 34.50 6.87 -25.86
CA ASP A 7 33.53 6.38 -26.85
C ASP A 7 34.25 5.67 -28.00
N ALA A 8 35.33 6.24 -28.54
CA ALA A 8 36.12 5.62 -29.60
C ALA A 8 36.80 4.31 -29.16
N ALA A 9 37.17 4.18 -27.89
CA ALA A 9 37.71 2.93 -27.35
C ALA A 9 36.63 1.85 -27.24
N ILE A 10 35.43 2.21 -26.76
CA ILE A 10 34.28 1.30 -26.66
C ILE A 10 33.85 0.81 -28.04
N THR A 11 33.76 1.70 -29.04
CA THR A 11 33.41 1.33 -30.42
C THR A 11 34.41 0.33 -31.02
N ARG A 12 35.72 0.49 -30.75
CA ARG A 12 36.74 -0.46 -31.23
C ARG A 12 36.66 -1.83 -30.56
N LEU A 13 36.29 -1.86 -29.28
CA LEU A 13 36.27 -3.09 -28.48
C LEU A 13 35.02 -3.93 -28.70
N VAL A 14 33.87 -3.30 -28.92
CA VAL A 14 32.55 -3.97 -28.91
C VAL A 14 31.80 -3.83 -30.26
N GLY A 15 32.23 -2.91 -31.13
CA GLY A 15 31.54 -2.62 -32.39
C GLY A 15 30.15 -2.00 -32.18
N GLU A 16 29.25 -2.22 -33.14
CA GLU A 16 27.84 -1.74 -33.09
C GLU A 16 26.89 -2.68 -32.32
N GLN A 17 27.43 -3.69 -31.64
CA GLN A 17 26.60 -4.66 -30.94
C GLN A 17 26.06 -4.04 -29.64
N PRO A 18 24.75 -4.20 -29.35
CA PRO A 18 24.20 -3.71 -28.10
C PRO A 18 24.87 -4.43 -26.93
N LEU A 19 25.48 -3.65 -26.03
CA LEU A 19 26.16 -4.14 -24.81
C LEU A 19 25.24 -4.98 -23.90
N ILE A 20 23.93 -4.78 -24.00
CA ILE A 20 22.91 -5.47 -23.21
C ILE A 20 21.96 -6.20 -24.16
N ASP A 21 21.96 -7.52 -24.10
CA ASP A 21 20.95 -8.34 -24.77
C ASP A 21 19.65 -8.30 -23.97
N ARG A 22 18.70 -7.48 -24.45
CA ARG A 22 17.39 -7.30 -23.80
C ARG A 22 16.58 -8.60 -23.72
N THR A 23 16.85 -9.59 -24.57
CA THR A 23 16.15 -10.88 -24.54
C THR A 23 16.62 -11.79 -23.40
N ARG A 24 17.79 -11.49 -22.83
CA ARG A 24 18.38 -12.21 -21.69
C ARG A 24 18.18 -11.52 -20.35
N LEU A 25 17.55 -10.34 -20.35
CA LEU A 25 17.12 -9.72 -19.11
C LEU A 25 16.10 -10.64 -18.44
N PRO A 26 16.19 -10.89 -17.13
CA PRO A 26 15.16 -11.62 -16.43
C PRO A 26 13.84 -10.86 -16.58
N THR A 27 12.87 -11.48 -17.25
CA THR A 27 11.51 -10.95 -17.33
C THR A 27 11.01 -10.83 -15.90
N THR A 28 10.84 -9.60 -15.42
CA THR A 28 10.18 -9.38 -14.13
C THR A 28 8.72 -9.74 -14.35
N THR A 29 8.35 -10.99 -14.11
CA THR A 29 6.95 -11.40 -14.10
C THR A 29 6.27 -10.46 -13.10
N PRO A 30 5.25 -9.68 -13.52
CA PRO A 30 4.54 -8.85 -12.56
C PRO A 30 4.07 -9.77 -11.45
N ARG A 31 4.57 -9.57 -10.23
CA ARG A 31 4.14 -10.36 -9.09
C ARG A 31 2.64 -10.08 -8.98
N GLN A 32 1.83 -11.10 -9.30
CA GLN A 32 0.39 -10.97 -9.21
C GLN A 32 0.07 -10.47 -7.80
N SER A 33 -0.71 -9.40 -7.72
CA SER A 33 -1.18 -8.92 -6.42
C SER A 33 -1.90 -10.09 -5.75
N PRO A 34 -1.60 -10.41 -4.48
CA PRO A 34 -2.35 -11.43 -3.76
C PRO A 34 -3.82 -11.03 -3.55
N LEU A 35 -4.16 -9.75 -3.74
CA LEU A 35 -5.50 -9.21 -3.67
C LEU A 35 -6.11 -9.10 -5.06
N ALA A 36 -7.32 -9.63 -5.21
CA ALA A 36 -8.16 -9.45 -6.39
C ALA A 36 -8.89 -8.09 -6.35
N SER A 37 -9.33 -7.62 -7.50
CA SER A 37 -10.12 -6.38 -7.62
C SER A 37 -11.46 -6.41 -6.88
N THR A 38 -11.94 -7.59 -6.53
CA THR A 38 -13.17 -7.81 -5.75
C THR A 38 -12.93 -7.82 -4.24
N ASP A 39 -11.67 -7.85 -3.80
CA ASP A 39 -11.35 -8.02 -2.38
C ASP A 39 -11.48 -6.70 -1.64
N ARG A 40 -11.98 -6.78 -0.40
CA ARG A 40 -11.90 -5.68 0.56
C ARG A 40 -10.87 -6.02 1.63
N VAL A 41 -10.02 -5.05 1.95
CA VAL A 41 -9.00 -5.20 2.98
C VAL A 41 -9.52 -4.65 4.30
N LEU A 42 -9.40 -5.44 5.37
CA LEU A 42 -9.69 -4.98 6.73
C LEU A 42 -8.39 -4.59 7.40
N LEU A 43 -8.29 -3.34 7.86
CA LEU A 43 -7.10 -2.79 8.47
C LEU A 43 -7.39 -2.35 9.90
N PHE A 44 -6.78 -3.03 10.87
CA PHE A 44 -6.89 -2.72 12.29
C PHE A 44 -5.66 -1.96 12.75
N VAL A 45 -5.85 -0.74 13.26
CA VAL A 45 -4.73 0.15 13.63
C VAL A 45 -5.00 0.89 14.93
N ARG A 46 -3.94 1.35 15.57
CA ARG A 46 -4.00 2.42 16.58
C ARG A 46 -3.54 3.74 15.99
N PRO A 47 -4.09 4.88 16.44
CA PRO A 47 -3.47 6.18 16.21
C PRO A 47 -2.01 6.21 16.68
N GLN A 48 -1.20 7.11 16.11
CA GLN A 48 0.20 7.33 16.51
C GLN A 48 1.10 6.10 16.34
N CYS A 49 0.96 5.43 15.20
CA CYS A 49 1.70 4.22 14.86
C CYS A 49 2.42 4.40 13.52
N GLY A 50 3.70 4.78 13.53
CA GLY A 50 4.43 5.10 12.29
C GLY A 50 4.51 3.94 11.28
N ALA A 51 4.57 2.69 11.75
CA ALA A 51 4.52 1.52 10.88
C ALA A 51 3.16 1.36 10.20
N CYS A 52 2.06 1.64 10.91
CA CYS A 52 0.70 1.63 10.40
C CYS A 52 0.49 2.70 9.33
N GLU A 53 1.04 3.89 9.52
CA GLU A 53 0.90 5.01 8.58
C GLU A 53 1.50 4.62 7.21
N ALA A 54 2.69 4.01 7.20
CA ALA A 54 3.30 3.52 5.98
C ALA A 54 2.50 2.37 5.32
N VAL A 55 1.84 1.52 6.11
CA VAL A 55 0.96 0.46 5.59
C VAL A 55 -0.31 1.07 4.98
N LEU A 56 -0.92 2.02 5.67
CA LEU A 56 -2.10 2.73 5.22
C LEU A 56 -1.81 3.48 3.92
N GLU A 57 -0.72 4.23 3.82
CA GLU A 57 -0.30 4.93 2.60
C GLU A 57 -0.22 3.98 1.40
N ARG A 58 0.40 2.81 1.57
CA ARG A 58 0.49 1.78 0.52
C ARG A 58 -0.87 1.20 0.12
N LEU A 59 -1.81 1.07 1.07
CA LEU A 59 -3.16 0.60 0.80
C LEU A 59 -3.98 1.67 0.07
N LEU A 60 -3.86 2.93 0.47
CA LEU A 60 -4.50 4.06 -0.19
C LEU A 60 -4.04 4.18 -1.65
N ALA A 61 -2.75 4.01 -1.92
CA ALA A 61 -2.20 3.97 -3.28
C ALA A 61 -2.71 2.80 -4.15
N ARG A 62 -3.36 1.79 -3.54
CA ARG A 62 -3.91 0.61 -4.21
C ARG A 62 -5.43 0.63 -4.30
N LEU A 63 -6.12 1.68 -3.85
CA LEU A 63 -7.58 1.73 -3.82
C LEU A 63 -8.26 1.50 -5.17
N ASP A 64 -7.59 1.76 -6.29
CA ASP A 64 -8.14 1.49 -7.62
C ASP A 64 -7.92 0.05 -8.10
N THR A 65 -7.23 -0.77 -7.30
CA THR A 65 -6.92 -2.19 -7.60
C THR A 65 -7.63 -3.18 -6.70
N ILE A 66 -8.40 -2.71 -5.71
CA ILE A 66 -9.18 -3.50 -4.75
C ILE A 66 -10.61 -2.93 -4.65
N ALA A 67 -11.55 -3.71 -4.12
CA ALA A 67 -12.94 -3.27 -3.98
C ALA A 67 -13.15 -2.27 -2.84
N GLY A 68 -12.22 -2.22 -1.87
CA GLY A 68 -12.19 -1.19 -0.85
C GLY A 68 -11.34 -1.54 0.37
N LEU A 69 -11.29 -0.59 1.29
CA LEU A 69 -10.52 -0.65 2.52
C LEU A 69 -11.42 -0.32 3.71
N ASP A 70 -11.53 -1.23 4.68
CA ASP A 70 -12.30 -1.04 5.90
C ASP A 70 -11.33 -0.85 7.07
N ILE A 71 -11.28 0.38 7.58
CA ILE A 71 -10.35 0.77 8.65
C ILE A 71 -11.06 0.67 9.99
N TYR A 72 -10.44 -0.02 10.93
CA TYR A 72 -10.89 -0.19 12.31
C TYR A 72 -9.88 0.42 13.26
N LEU A 73 -10.27 1.50 13.93
CA LEU A 73 -9.43 2.23 14.86
C LEU A 73 -9.65 1.75 16.30
N SER A 74 -8.56 1.31 16.92
CA SER A 74 -8.51 0.94 18.33
C SER A 74 -7.92 2.07 19.17
N GLY A 75 -8.30 2.15 20.45
CA GLY A 75 -7.81 3.17 21.38
C GLY A 75 -8.50 4.54 21.28
N LEU A 76 -9.50 4.70 20.41
CA LEU A 76 -10.44 5.82 20.46
C LEU A 76 -11.65 5.45 21.33
N ASN A 77 -12.27 6.46 21.95
CA ASN A 77 -13.53 6.28 22.65
C ASN A 77 -14.63 5.91 21.66
N GLU A 78 -15.44 4.91 22.00
CA GLU A 78 -16.57 4.51 21.16
C GLU A 78 -17.52 5.69 20.94
N GLY A 79 -17.90 5.92 19.68
CA GLY A 79 -18.81 7.02 19.32
C GLY A 79 -18.13 8.37 19.13
N ASP A 80 -16.81 8.49 19.30
CA ASP A 80 -16.07 9.71 18.99
C ASP A 80 -15.83 9.88 17.47
N GLU A 81 -16.93 10.14 16.75
CA GLU A 81 -16.91 10.29 15.29
C GLU A 81 -16.09 11.50 14.81
N ALA A 82 -15.81 12.46 15.69
CA ALA A 82 -14.93 13.56 15.38
C ALA A 82 -13.47 13.08 15.34
N ALA A 83 -13.03 12.36 16.38
CA ALA A 83 -11.66 11.85 16.46
C ALA A 83 -11.31 10.90 15.30
N ILE A 84 -12.24 10.02 14.89
CA ILE A 84 -12.02 9.11 13.75
C ILE A 84 -11.85 9.88 12.43
N ARG A 85 -12.63 10.96 12.24
CA ARG A 85 -12.59 11.80 11.03
C ARG A 85 -11.32 12.62 10.98
N ASP A 86 -10.94 13.25 12.09
CA ASP A 86 -9.73 14.07 12.20
C ASP A 86 -8.47 13.23 11.99
N TRP A 87 -8.44 12.01 12.56
CA TRP A 87 -7.38 11.04 12.28
C TRP A 87 -7.32 10.71 10.79
N ALA A 88 -8.45 10.36 10.17
CA ALA A 88 -8.49 9.96 8.76
C ALA A 88 -8.01 11.09 7.84
N MET A 89 -8.40 12.33 8.12
CA MET A 89 -7.91 13.51 7.39
C MET A 89 -6.40 13.69 7.55
N THR A 90 -5.87 13.52 8.75
CA THR A 90 -4.42 13.60 9.02
C THR A 90 -3.65 12.54 8.24
N GLN A 91 -4.24 11.36 8.05
CA GLN A 91 -3.66 10.25 7.30
C GLN A 91 -3.91 10.31 5.78
N GLY A 92 -4.51 11.41 5.28
CA GLY A 92 -4.74 11.62 3.85
C GLY A 92 -5.90 10.81 3.26
N VAL A 93 -6.78 10.25 4.09
CA VAL A 93 -8.01 9.60 3.61
C VAL A 93 -8.96 10.66 3.06
N GLN A 94 -9.23 10.61 1.76
CA GLN A 94 -10.10 11.60 1.12
C GLN A 94 -11.58 11.39 1.50
N PRO A 95 -12.32 12.47 1.81
CA PRO A 95 -13.75 12.37 2.10
C PRO A 95 -14.57 11.71 0.98
N ASP A 96 -14.17 11.88 -0.28
CA ASP A 96 -14.84 11.24 -1.42
C ASP A 96 -14.72 9.72 -1.41
N TRP A 97 -13.58 9.17 -0.96
CA TRP A 97 -13.42 7.73 -0.84
C TRP A 97 -14.35 7.14 0.22
N VAL A 98 -14.61 7.89 1.30
CA VAL A 98 -15.58 7.50 2.33
C VAL A 98 -17.01 7.60 1.80
N ARG A 99 -17.37 8.71 1.13
CA ARG A 99 -18.69 8.89 0.51
C ARG A 99 -19.03 7.79 -0.49
N GLN A 100 -18.04 7.38 -1.29
CA GLN A 100 -18.18 6.31 -2.29
C GLN A 100 -18.03 4.90 -1.70
N ARG A 101 -17.79 4.76 -0.39
CA ARG A 101 -17.53 3.50 0.32
C ARG A 101 -16.30 2.72 -0.21
N LYS A 102 -15.40 3.39 -0.93
CA LYS A 102 -14.05 2.86 -1.24
C LYS A 102 -13.24 2.70 0.06
N VAL A 103 -13.45 3.59 1.02
CA VAL A 103 -12.92 3.47 2.38
C VAL A 103 -14.08 3.49 3.38
N THR A 104 -14.04 2.65 4.42
CA THR A 104 -14.91 2.82 5.60
C THR A 104 -14.06 3.10 6.84
N LEU A 105 -14.61 3.87 7.76
CA LEU A 105 -13.99 4.23 9.02
C LEU A 105 -14.87 3.69 10.14
N ASN A 106 -14.31 2.83 10.98
CA ASN A 106 -15.01 2.13 12.05
C ASN A 106 -14.19 2.18 13.34
N PHE A 107 -14.86 2.04 14.48
CA PHE A 107 -14.18 1.72 15.74
C PHE A 107 -13.86 0.22 15.77
N GLU A 108 -12.71 -0.14 16.33
CA GLU A 108 -12.38 -1.55 16.53
C GLU A 108 -13.43 -2.19 17.45
N SER A 109 -13.63 -1.68 18.68
CA SER A 109 -14.78 -2.08 19.54
C SER A 109 -15.07 -3.59 19.58
N GLY A 110 -14.02 -4.42 19.58
CA GLY A 110 -14.12 -5.89 19.53
C GLY A 110 -14.51 -6.48 18.17
N ALA A 111 -14.47 -5.70 17.09
CA ALA A 111 -14.72 -6.15 15.72
C ALA A 111 -13.73 -7.22 15.30
N LEU A 112 -12.45 -7.11 15.68
CA LEU A 112 -11.44 -8.10 15.35
C LEU A 112 -11.82 -9.47 15.92
N ALA A 113 -12.19 -9.51 17.20
CA ALA A 113 -12.57 -10.74 17.88
C ALA A 113 -13.84 -11.39 17.29
N ARG A 114 -14.79 -10.57 16.81
CA ARG A 114 -16.01 -11.06 16.15
C ARG A 114 -15.74 -11.61 14.75
N LEU A 115 -14.81 -11.00 14.02
CA LEU A 115 -14.51 -11.35 12.63
C LEU A 115 -13.52 -12.51 12.51
N ALA A 116 -12.58 -12.63 13.46
CA ALA A 116 -11.57 -13.68 13.49
C ALA A 116 -11.53 -14.41 14.85
N PRO A 117 -12.61 -15.11 15.25
CA PRO A 117 -12.64 -15.85 16.50
C PRO A 117 -11.62 -17.00 16.46
N GLY A 118 -10.56 -16.91 17.26
CA GLY A 118 -9.53 -17.95 17.42
C GLY A 118 -8.15 -17.61 16.86
N GLU A 119 -8.00 -16.56 16.04
CA GLU A 119 -6.71 -16.03 15.58
C GLU A 119 -6.36 -14.75 16.37
N VAL A 120 -6.06 -14.91 17.66
CA VAL A 120 -5.84 -13.79 18.59
C VAL A 120 -4.46 -13.13 18.43
N ASN A 121 -3.67 -13.55 17.44
CA ASN A 121 -2.34 -13.01 17.15
C ASN A 121 -2.29 -12.32 15.78
N LEU A 122 -3.37 -11.67 15.36
CA LEU A 122 -3.28 -10.67 14.31
C LEU A 122 -2.49 -9.49 14.90
N PRO A 123 -1.29 -9.17 14.36
CA PRO A 123 -0.51 -8.07 14.89
C PRO A 123 -1.32 -6.81 14.66
N TYR A 124 -1.77 -6.18 15.74
CA TYR A 124 -2.01 -4.74 15.72
C TYR A 124 -0.70 -4.14 15.25
N LEU A 125 -0.72 -3.60 14.04
CA LEU A 125 0.42 -2.82 13.57
C LEU A 125 0.57 -1.60 14.47
#